data_AF-A0A2I3TEG7-F1
#
_entry.id   AF-A0A2I3TEG7-F1
#
_cell.length_a   1.000
_cell.length_b   1.000
_cell.length_c   1.000
_cell.angle_alpha   90.00
_cell.angle_beta   90.00
_cell.angle_gamma   90.00
#
_symmetry.space_group_name_H-M   'P 1'
#
loop_
_entity.id
_entity.type
_entity.pdbx_description
1 polymer ?
#
loop_
_entity_poly.entity_id
_entity_poly.type
_entity_poly.pdbx_seq_one_letter_code
_entity_poly.pdbx_strand_id
1 'polypeptide(L)'
;MESRKDITNQEEIWKMKPVLLHLHQTAHADEFDCPSELQHTQELFPQWHLPIKIAAILASLTFLYTLLRGVIHPLATSHQQYFYKIPILVINKVLPMVSITLLALVYLPGVIAAIVQLHNGTKYKKFPHWLDKWMLTRKQFGLLSFFFAVLHAIYSLSYPMRRSYRYKLLNWAYQQVQHNKEDAWIEHDVWRMEIYVSLGIVGLAILALDSLTWREFHYIQVHGRINFLTL
;
A
#
# COMPACT_ATOMS: atom_id res chain seq x y z
N MET A 1 72.13 -54.13 26.93
CA MET A 1 70.68 -54.22 26.68
C MET A 1 70.33 -53.10 25.71
N GLU A 2 69.84 -53.47 24.52
CA GLU A 2 69.10 -52.70 23.49
C GLU A 2 69.53 -51.25 23.15
N SER A 3 70.06 -50.98 21.93
CA SER A 3 69.32 -50.61 20.69
C SER A 3 69.12 -49.09 20.56
N ARG A 4 69.23 -48.35 19.44
CA ARG A 4 69.59 -48.51 18.03
C ARG A 4 69.37 -47.12 17.37
N LYS A 5 70.33 -46.67 16.53
CA LYS A 5 70.26 -45.66 15.42
C LYS A 5 69.96 -44.20 15.81
N ASP A 6 70.62 -43.19 15.26
CA ASP A 6 70.61 -42.87 13.82
C ASP A 6 71.58 -41.72 13.43
N ILE A 7 71.95 -41.73 12.14
CA ILE A 7 72.33 -40.60 11.27
C ILE A 7 73.74 -39.96 11.41
N THR A 8 74.66 -40.44 10.56
CA THR A 8 75.78 -39.66 9.99
C THR A 8 75.32 -38.98 8.70
N ASN A 9 75.58 -37.68 8.58
CA ASN A 9 75.16 -36.82 7.48
C ASN A 9 76.38 -36.06 6.94
N GLN A 10 76.97 -36.51 5.83
CA GLN A 10 77.89 -35.74 4.98
C GLN A 10 77.94 -36.36 3.57
N GLU A 11 78.19 -35.48 2.58
CA GLU A 11 78.15 -35.68 1.11
C GLU A 11 76.71 -35.52 0.54
N GLU A 12 76.30 -34.48 -0.19
CA GLU A 12 76.96 -33.55 -1.13
C GLU A 12 76.20 -32.20 -1.13
N ILE A 13 76.73 -30.96 -1.19
CA ILE A 13 77.88 -30.35 -1.89
C ILE A 13 77.68 -30.24 -3.42
N TRP A 14 77.03 -29.13 -3.83
CA TRP A 14 77.15 -28.38 -5.10
C TRP A 14 76.50 -28.89 -6.42
N LYS A 15 75.29 -28.38 -6.75
CA LYS A 15 74.95 -27.84 -8.09
C LYS A 15 73.95 -26.67 -8.03
N MET A 16 74.47 -25.46 -8.32
CA MET A 16 73.94 -24.28 -9.06
C MET A 16 72.42 -24.19 -9.38
N LYS A 17 71.71 -23.05 -9.43
CA LYS A 17 71.98 -21.58 -9.54
C LYS A 17 70.63 -20.84 -9.25
N PRO A 18 70.56 -19.49 -9.17
CA PRO A 18 69.54 -18.74 -8.43
C PRO A 18 68.25 -18.47 -9.24
N VAL A 19 67.10 -18.54 -8.58
CA VAL A 19 65.85 -17.94 -9.06
C VAL A 19 65.75 -16.54 -8.47
N LEU A 20 66.17 -15.58 -9.28
CA LEU A 20 65.83 -14.17 -9.13
C LEU A 20 64.42 -14.00 -9.73
N LEU A 21 63.42 -13.66 -8.92
CA LEU A 21 62.39 -12.66 -9.22
C LEU A 21 61.34 -12.56 -8.10
N HIS A 22 61.12 -11.32 -7.69
CA HIS A 22 59.97 -10.80 -6.94
C HIS A 22 59.85 -11.13 -5.44
N LEU A 23 60.73 -10.50 -4.66
CA LEU A 23 60.29 -9.82 -3.45
C LEU A 23 60.62 -8.34 -3.58
N HIS A 24 59.66 -7.55 -4.08
CA HIS A 24 59.64 -6.12 -3.86
C HIS A 24 58.22 -5.69 -3.47
N GLN A 25 58.17 -5.06 -2.30
CA GLN A 25 57.16 -4.11 -1.84
C GLN A 25 55.74 -4.63 -1.53
N THR A 26 55.59 -4.93 -0.24
CA THR A 26 54.44 -4.56 0.59
C THR A 26 53.95 -3.12 0.37
N ALA A 27 52.65 -2.91 0.66
CA ALA A 27 51.91 -1.65 0.82
C ALA A 27 51.05 -1.20 -0.38
N HIS A 28 49.92 -1.89 -0.56
CA HIS A 28 48.65 -1.19 -0.76
C HIS A 28 47.53 -2.06 -0.18
N ALA A 29 47.26 -1.82 1.11
CA ALA A 29 46.06 -2.32 1.76
C ALA A 29 44.83 -1.58 1.19
N ASP A 30 43.76 -2.36 1.07
CA ASP A 30 42.35 -2.02 0.87
C ASP A 30 41.94 -0.56 1.09
N GLU A 31 41.38 0.08 0.05
CA GLU A 31 40.37 1.13 0.25
C GLU A 31 39.41 1.29 -0.94
N PHE A 32 39.07 0.23 -1.70
CA PHE A 32 38.04 0.36 -2.75
C PHE A 32 37.20 -0.90 -3.03
N ASP A 33 37.24 -1.92 -2.17
CA ASP A 33 36.22 -2.96 -2.21
C ASP A 33 34.95 -2.45 -1.53
N CYS A 34 34.12 -1.78 -2.34
CA CYS A 34 32.73 -1.52 -2.01
C CYS A 34 32.08 -2.85 -1.57
N PRO A 35 31.48 -2.95 -0.36
CA PRO A 35 30.93 -4.21 0.12
C PRO A 35 29.89 -4.72 -0.89
N SER A 36 29.91 -6.03 -1.17
CA SER A 36 29.02 -6.70 -2.14
C SER A 36 27.52 -6.52 -1.84
N GLU A 37 27.18 -5.95 -0.68
CA GLU A 37 25.87 -5.43 -0.28
C GLU A 37 25.37 -4.27 -1.15
N LEU A 38 26.26 -3.51 -1.80
CA LEU A 38 25.92 -2.35 -2.67
C LEU A 38 25.72 -2.72 -4.15
N GLN A 39 26.02 -3.96 -4.54
CA GLN A 39 25.76 -4.49 -5.89
C GLN A 39 24.38 -5.15 -6.02
N HIS A 40 23.62 -5.25 -4.93
CA HIS A 40 22.19 -5.49 -5.05
C HIS A 40 21.61 -4.27 -5.76
N THR A 41 21.26 -4.43 -7.04
CA THR A 41 20.47 -3.47 -7.85
C THR A 41 19.64 -2.64 -6.91
N GLN A 42 19.92 -1.33 -6.86
CA GLN A 42 19.30 -0.39 -5.93
C GLN A 42 17.78 -0.41 -6.16
N GLU A 43 17.09 -1.36 -5.52
CA GLU A 43 15.65 -1.55 -5.70
C GLU A 43 15.00 -0.36 -5.02
N LEU A 44 14.46 0.54 -5.84
CA LEU A 44 13.78 1.72 -5.33
C LEU A 44 12.46 1.26 -4.69
N PHE A 45 12.40 1.27 -3.35
CA PHE A 45 11.23 0.90 -2.55
C PHE A 45 10.74 -0.56 -2.71
N PRO A 46 11.56 -1.58 -2.33
CA PRO A 46 11.25 -2.99 -2.58
C PRO A 46 9.94 -3.46 -1.91
N GLN A 47 9.62 -2.89 -0.74
CA GLN A 47 8.39 -3.21 0.01
C GLN A 47 7.11 -2.59 -0.58
N TRP A 48 7.22 -1.66 -1.53
CA TRP A 48 6.08 -0.95 -2.12
C TRP A 48 5.59 -1.56 -3.43
N HIS A 49 6.38 -2.40 -4.10
CA HIS A 49 5.99 -2.97 -5.39
C HIS A 49 4.69 -3.77 -5.33
N LEU A 50 4.50 -4.61 -4.31
CA LEU A 50 3.29 -5.42 -4.17
C LEU A 50 2.06 -4.55 -3.84
N PRO A 51 2.09 -3.68 -2.81
CA PRO A 51 0.98 -2.77 -2.52
C PRO A 51 0.56 -1.89 -3.70
N ILE A 52 1.53 -1.31 -4.41
CA ILE A 52 1.26 -0.46 -5.58
C ILE A 52 0.64 -1.26 -6.72
N LYS A 53 1.16 -2.46 -7.02
CA LYS A 53 0.58 -3.35 -8.05
C LYS A 53 -0.87 -3.71 -7.72
N ILE A 54 -1.16 -4.09 -6.47
CA ILE A 54 -2.51 -4.42 -6.02
C ILE A 54 -3.44 -3.21 -6.15
N ALA A 55 -3.02 -2.04 -5.67
CA ALA A 55 -3.82 -0.83 -5.79
C ALA A 55 -4.06 -0.41 -7.25
N ALA A 56 -3.07 -0.54 -8.12
CA ALA A 56 -3.20 -0.24 -9.55
C ALA A 56 -4.20 -1.17 -10.24
N ILE A 57 -4.17 -2.47 -9.92
CA ILE A 57 -5.14 -3.45 -10.43
C ILE A 57 -6.55 -3.11 -9.93
N LEU A 58 -6.72 -2.87 -8.63
CA LEU A 58 -8.01 -2.51 -8.03
C LEU A 58 -8.58 -1.21 -8.64
N ALA A 59 -7.72 -0.19 -8.79
CA ALA A 59 -8.11 1.08 -9.39
C ALA A 59 -8.51 0.91 -10.86
N SER A 60 -7.73 0.16 -11.64
CA SER A 60 -8.01 -0.07 -13.06
C SER A 60 -9.32 -0.84 -13.27
N LEU A 61 -9.55 -1.91 -12.50
CA LEU A 61 -10.77 -2.72 -12.58
C LEU A 61 -11.99 -1.89 -12.18
N THR A 62 -11.90 -1.15 -11.08
CA THR A 62 -12.99 -0.29 -10.60
C THR A 62 -13.26 0.85 -11.58
N PHE A 63 -12.20 1.45 -12.15
CA PHE A 63 -12.32 2.49 -13.17
C PHE A 63 -13.04 1.97 -14.41
N LEU A 64 -12.63 0.81 -14.94
CA LEU A 64 -13.27 0.22 -16.10
C LEU A 64 -14.75 -0.09 -15.82
N TYR A 65 -15.06 -0.69 -14.67
CA TYR A 65 -16.43 -0.98 -14.26
C TYR A 65 -17.28 0.30 -14.15
N THR A 66 -16.76 1.33 -13.48
CA THR A 66 -17.49 2.60 -13.29
C THR A 66 -17.61 3.41 -14.57
N LEU A 67 -16.63 3.34 -15.47
CA LEU A 67 -16.68 3.94 -16.81
C LEU A 67 -17.74 3.23 -17.68
N LEU A 68 -17.72 1.90 -17.71
CA LEU A 68 -18.70 1.10 -18.45
C LEU A 68 -20.12 1.43 -17.99
N ARG A 69 -20.38 1.40 -16.68
CA ARG A 69 -21.72 1.66 -16.13
C ARG A 69 -22.13 3.14 -16.21
N GLY A 70 -21.19 4.06 -15.98
CA GLY A 70 -21.48 5.49 -15.82
C GLY A 70 -21.49 6.30 -17.11
N VAL A 71 -20.80 5.81 -18.16
CA VAL A 71 -20.60 6.52 -19.42
C VAL A 71 -20.98 5.64 -20.62
N ILE A 72 -20.44 4.43 -20.73
CA ILE A 72 -20.62 3.59 -21.93
C ILE A 72 -22.05 3.04 -22.04
N HIS A 73 -22.62 2.54 -20.94
CA HIS A 73 -23.97 1.99 -20.95
C HIS A 73 -25.04 3.04 -21.34
N PRO A 74 -25.08 4.26 -20.75
CA PRO A 74 -25.99 5.31 -21.21
C PRO A 74 -25.75 5.77 -22.66
N LEU A 75 -24.49 5.72 -23.12
CA LEU A 75 -24.14 6.04 -24.50
C LEU A 75 -24.70 4.98 -25.46
N ALA A 76 -24.61 3.69 -25.11
CA ALA A 76 -25.07 2.59 -25.94
C ALA A 76 -26.60 2.44 -25.96
N THR A 77 -27.27 2.68 -24.83
CA THR A 77 -28.72 2.44 -24.68
C THR A 77 -29.58 3.66 -24.98
N SER A 78 -29.10 4.87 -24.69
CA SER A 78 -29.89 6.10 -24.79
C SER A 78 -29.20 7.19 -25.63
N HIS A 79 -28.06 6.89 -26.26
CA HIS A 79 -27.23 7.85 -27.02
C HIS A 79 -26.86 9.12 -26.25
N GLN A 80 -26.86 9.08 -24.92
CA GLN A 80 -26.54 10.24 -24.08
C GLN A 80 -25.04 10.34 -23.83
N GLN A 81 -24.45 11.48 -24.17
CA GLN A 81 -23.02 11.73 -23.99
C GLN A 81 -22.72 12.27 -22.60
N TYR A 82 -22.09 11.44 -21.76
CA TYR A 82 -21.73 11.78 -20.38
C TYR A 82 -20.21 11.81 -20.11
N PHE A 83 -19.40 12.07 -21.14
CA PHE A 83 -17.93 12.09 -21.02
C PHE A 83 -17.40 13.08 -19.97
N TYR A 84 -18.11 14.19 -19.71
CA TYR A 84 -17.75 15.15 -18.65
C TYR A 84 -17.75 14.52 -17.24
N LYS A 85 -18.37 13.35 -17.05
CA LYS A 85 -18.36 12.63 -15.78
C LYS A 85 -17.02 11.98 -15.48
N ILE A 86 -16.21 11.68 -16.50
CA ILE A 86 -14.96 10.91 -16.35
C ILE A 86 -13.99 11.57 -15.37
N PRO A 87 -13.61 12.86 -15.49
CA PRO A 87 -12.51 13.41 -14.71
C PRO A 87 -12.78 13.50 -13.20
N ILE A 88 -14.04 13.70 -12.79
CA ILE A 88 -14.39 13.90 -11.37
C ILE A 88 -15.37 12.84 -10.86
N LEU A 89 -16.50 12.61 -11.53
CA LEU A 89 -17.53 11.70 -11.00
C LEU A 89 -17.11 10.22 -11.06
N VAL A 90 -16.40 9.81 -12.10
CA VAL A 90 -15.88 8.43 -12.21
C VAL A 90 -14.73 8.24 -11.23
N ILE A 91 -13.75 9.16 -11.23
CA ILE A 91 -12.63 9.10 -10.30
C ILE A 91 -13.09 9.10 -8.84
N ASN A 92 -14.06 9.95 -8.46
CA ASN A 92 -14.57 10.00 -7.08
C ASN A 92 -15.43 8.78 -6.68
N LYS A 93 -15.65 7.81 -7.58
CA LYS A 93 -16.17 6.48 -7.23
C LYS A 93 -15.05 5.44 -7.07
N VAL A 94 -13.96 5.60 -7.82
CA VAL A 94 -12.80 4.71 -7.76
C VAL A 94 -12.01 4.93 -6.49
N LEU A 95 -11.69 6.18 -6.16
CA LEU A 95 -10.87 6.54 -4.99
C LEU A 95 -11.37 5.93 -3.67
N PRO A 96 -12.65 6.10 -3.25
CA PRO A 96 -13.13 5.53 -2.00
C PRO A 96 -13.17 4.00 -2.03
N MET A 97 -13.51 3.38 -3.17
CA MET A 97 -13.55 1.92 -3.30
C MET A 97 -12.15 1.31 -3.14
N VAL A 98 -11.13 1.93 -3.75
CA VAL A 98 -9.75 1.49 -3.59
C VAL A 98 -9.29 1.72 -2.16
N SER A 99 -9.58 2.88 -1.57
CA SER A 99 -9.22 3.21 -0.19
C SER A 99 -9.74 2.18 0.82
N ILE A 100 -11.05 1.92 0.82
CA ILE A 100 -11.68 0.99 1.77
C ILE A 100 -11.22 -0.46 1.54
N THR A 101 -11.00 -0.87 0.28
CA THR A 101 -10.50 -2.21 -0.02
C THR A 101 -9.07 -2.39 0.48
N LEU A 102 -8.20 -1.40 0.28
CA LEU A 102 -6.83 -1.43 0.81
C LEU A 102 -6.83 -1.43 2.35
N LEU A 103 -7.74 -0.68 2.98
CA LEU A 103 -7.91 -0.69 4.44
C LEU A 103 -8.30 -2.08 4.93
N ALA A 104 -9.27 -2.73 4.27
CA ALA A 104 -9.64 -4.10 4.60
C ALA A 104 -8.46 -5.07 4.47
N LEU A 105 -7.61 -4.90 3.45
CA LEU A 105 -6.39 -5.71 3.27
C LEU A 105 -5.32 -5.48 4.35
N VAL A 106 -5.39 -4.39 5.13
CA VAL A 106 -4.54 -4.19 6.31
C VAL A 106 -4.94 -5.13 7.44
N TYR A 107 -6.25 -5.27 7.70
CA TYR A 107 -6.76 -6.03 8.85
C TYR A 107 -7.03 -7.51 8.56
N LEU A 108 -7.36 -7.86 7.31
CA LEU A 108 -7.65 -9.23 6.87
C LEU A 108 -6.56 -10.27 7.22
N PRO A 109 -5.26 -10.04 6.99
CA PRO A 109 -4.25 -11.05 7.35
C PRO A 109 -4.15 -11.27 8.87
N GLY A 110 -4.52 -10.28 9.70
CA GLY A 110 -4.59 -10.43 11.15
C GLY A 110 -5.69 -11.40 11.58
N VAL A 111 -6.87 -11.31 10.95
CA VAL A 111 -7.98 -12.24 11.18
C VAL A 111 -7.62 -13.65 10.74
N ILE A 112 -7.02 -13.79 9.55
CA ILE A 112 -6.54 -15.09 9.05
C ILE A 112 -5.49 -15.68 9.99
N ALA A 113 -4.54 -14.87 10.46
CA ALA A 113 -3.51 -15.29 11.41
C ALA A 113 -4.13 -15.84 12.72
N ALA A 114 -5.15 -15.17 13.26
CA ALA A 114 -5.86 -15.64 14.44
C ALA A 114 -6.55 -16.99 14.21
N ILE A 115 -7.24 -17.17 13.07
CA ILE A 115 -7.88 -18.45 12.71
C ILE A 115 -6.84 -19.56 12.58
N VAL A 116 -5.70 -19.28 11.92
CA VAL A 116 -4.61 -20.26 11.76
C VAL A 116 -3.98 -20.63 13.10
N GLN A 117 -3.82 -19.67 14.02
CA GLN A 117 -3.31 -19.94 15.37
C GLN A 117 -4.27 -20.81 16.18
N LEU A 118 -5.59 -20.53 16.11
CA LEU A 118 -6.62 -21.33 16.78
C LEU A 118 -6.68 -22.75 16.22
N HIS A 119 -6.67 -22.90 14.89
CA HIS A 119 -6.68 -24.20 14.22
C HIS A 119 -5.46 -25.05 14.59
N ASN A 120 -4.28 -24.42 14.75
CA ASN A 120 -3.06 -25.13 15.13
C ASN A 120 -2.95 -25.37 16.64
N GLY A 121 -3.79 -24.74 17.47
CA GLY A 121 -3.73 -24.84 18.93
C GLY A 121 -2.46 -24.24 19.57
N THR A 122 -1.62 -23.53 18.80
CA THR A 122 -0.37 -22.95 19.29
C THR A 122 0.03 -21.70 18.53
N LYS A 123 0.58 -20.71 19.25
CA LYS A 123 1.13 -19.47 18.66
C LYS A 123 2.55 -19.63 18.14
N TYR A 124 3.23 -20.74 18.45
CA TYR A 124 4.65 -20.93 18.15
C TYR A 124 4.90 -21.54 16.76
N LYS A 125 3.85 -22.01 16.07
CA LYS A 125 3.95 -22.52 14.70
C LYS A 125 4.10 -21.33 13.74
N LYS A 126 5.13 -21.39 12.89
CA LYS A 126 5.41 -20.36 11.88
C LYS A 126 4.24 -20.26 10.89
N PHE A 127 3.93 -19.03 10.47
CA PHE A 127 2.95 -18.79 9.42
C PHE A 127 3.46 -19.26 8.05
N PRO A 128 2.56 -19.60 7.11
CA PRO A 128 2.96 -19.86 5.74
C PRO A 128 3.58 -18.59 5.13
N HIS A 129 4.57 -18.77 4.25
CA HIS A 129 5.41 -17.67 3.73
C HIS A 129 4.60 -16.52 3.10
N TRP A 130 3.49 -16.83 2.41
CA TRP A 130 2.61 -15.82 1.80
C TRP A 130 1.94 -14.92 2.84
N LEU A 131 1.53 -15.47 4.00
CA LEU A 131 0.86 -14.73 5.04
C LEU A 131 1.85 -13.84 5.79
N ASP A 132 3.05 -14.35 6.04
CA ASP A 132 4.14 -13.59 6.65
C ASP A 132 4.52 -12.38 5.77
N LYS A 133 4.71 -12.60 4.46
CA LYS A 133 4.96 -11.51 3.50
C LYS A 133 3.83 -10.48 3.44
N TRP A 134 2.58 -10.91 3.57
CA TRP A 134 1.43 -9.99 3.62
C TRP A 134 1.41 -9.20 4.93
N MET A 135 1.67 -9.84 6.07
CA MET A 135 1.74 -9.18 7.38
C MET A 135 2.79 -8.05 7.41
N LEU A 136 3.91 -8.22 6.69
CA LEU A 136 4.96 -7.20 6.54
C LEU A 136 4.55 -6.01 5.66
N THR A 137 3.61 -6.18 4.72
CA THR A 137 3.18 -5.12 3.79
C THR A 137 1.98 -4.31 4.27
N ARG A 138 1.46 -4.60 5.48
CA ARG A 138 0.30 -3.90 6.07
C ARG A 138 0.49 -2.40 6.20
N LYS A 139 1.70 -1.93 6.53
CA LYS A 139 2.02 -0.50 6.66
C LYS A 139 1.80 0.23 5.34
N GLN A 140 2.28 -0.34 4.24
CA GLN A 140 2.18 0.23 2.91
C GLN A 140 0.73 0.24 2.44
N PHE A 141 -0.03 -0.82 2.70
CA PHE A 141 -1.48 -0.85 2.42
C PHE A 141 -2.24 0.25 3.17
N GLY A 142 -1.94 0.46 4.46
CA GLY A 142 -2.56 1.50 5.27
C GLY A 142 -2.24 2.91 4.77
N LEU A 143 -0.97 3.19 4.44
CA LEU A 143 -0.56 4.48 3.89
C LEU A 143 -1.21 4.76 2.54
N LEU A 144 -1.30 3.75 1.68
CA LEU A 144 -1.91 3.88 0.37
C LEU A 144 -3.44 4.06 0.48
N SER A 145 -4.09 3.33 1.39
CA SER A 145 -5.50 3.53 1.73
C SER A 145 -5.78 4.97 2.20
N PHE A 146 -4.98 5.50 3.12
CA PHE A 146 -5.09 6.87 3.61
C PHE A 146 -4.91 7.90 2.49
N PHE A 147 -3.90 7.71 1.63
CA PHE A 147 -3.68 8.57 0.47
C PHE A 147 -4.92 8.63 -0.45
N PHE A 148 -5.51 7.48 -0.79
CA PHE A 148 -6.75 7.44 -1.57
C PHE A 148 -7.95 8.05 -0.84
N ALA A 149 -8.03 7.93 0.49
CA ALA A 149 -9.08 8.54 1.30
C ALA A 149 -9.00 10.08 1.27
N VAL A 150 -7.79 10.65 1.41
CA VAL A 150 -7.57 12.10 1.32
C VAL A 150 -7.92 12.62 -0.07
N LEU A 151 -7.49 11.93 -1.13
CA LEU A 151 -7.90 12.29 -2.50
C LEU A 151 -9.42 12.24 -2.64
N HIS A 152 -10.09 11.20 -2.14
CA HIS A 152 -11.55 11.11 -2.16
C HIS A 152 -12.22 12.29 -1.42
N ALA A 153 -11.69 12.69 -0.27
CA ALA A 153 -12.19 13.84 0.48
C ALA A 153 -12.07 15.14 -0.33
N ILE A 154 -10.91 15.41 -0.92
CA ILE A 154 -10.68 16.61 -1.75
C ILE A 154 -11.63 16.61 -2.97
N TYR A 155 -11.74 15.48 -3.67
CA TYR A 155 -12.65 15.35 -4.81
C TYR A 155 -14.10 15.56 -4.40
N SER A 156 -14.52 15.06 -3.24
CA SER A 156 -15.89 15.21 -2.73
C SER A 156 -16.20 16.65 -2.32
N LEU A 157 -15.29 17.32 -1.62
CA LEU A 157 -15.42 18.74 -1.24
C LEU A 157 -15.45 19.67 -2.46
N SER A 158 -14.86 19.26 -3.58
CA SER A 158 -14.90 20.02 -4.83
C SER A 158 -16.26 19.96 -5.56
N TYR A 159 -17.21 19.11 -5.14
CA TYR A 159 -18.51 18.93 -5.82
C TYR A 159 -19.28 20.21 -6.11
N PRO A 160 -19.54 21.09 -5.11
CA PRO A 160 -20.28 22.34 -5.31
C PRO A 160 -19.53 23.37 -6.15
N MET A 161 -18.20 23.28 -6.25
CA MET A 161 -17.38 24.20 -7.06
C MET A 161 -17.53 23.98 -8.57
N ARG A 162 -18.04 22.82 -9.00
CA ARG A 162 -18.12 22.45 -10.42
C ARG A 162 -19.24 23.19 -11.15
N ARG A 163 -18.93 23.69 -12.35
CA ARG A 163 -19.92 24.30 -13.26
C ARG A 163 -21.10 23.37 -13.57
N SER A 164 -20.84 22.08 -13.77
CA SER A 164 -21.89 21.09 -14.04
C SER A 164 -22.89 20.94 -12.90
N TYR A 165 -22.47 21.09 -11.64
CA TYR A 165 -23.37 21.09 -10.49
C TYR A 165 -24.19 22.39 -10.44
N ARG A 166 -23.56 23.54 -10.68
CA ARG A 166 -24.25 24.84 -10.74
C ARG A 166 -25.38 24.85 -11.79
N TYR A 167 -25.12 24.33 -13.00
CA TYR A 167 -26.17 24.25 -14.02
C TYR A 167 -27.30 23.29 -13.65
N LYS A 168 -27.00 22.17 -12.98
CA LYS A 168 -28.06 21.28 -12.48
C LYS A 168 -28.91 21.95 -11.40
N LEU A 169 -28.28 22.65 -10.46
CA LEU A 169 -29.00 23.37 -9.41
C LEU A 169 -29.93 24.44 -9.99
N LEU A 170 -29.47 25.19 -10.99
CA LEU A 170 -30.30 26.18 -11.68
C LEU A 170 -31.47 25.53 -12.42
N ASN A 171 -31.24 24.41 -13.11
CA ASN A 171 -32.31 23.67 -13.79
C ASN A 171 -33.33 23.11 -12.80
N TRP A 172 -32.90 22.61 -11.63
CA TRP A 172 -33.80 22.13 -10.59
C TRP A 172 -34.64 23.26 -10.00
N ALA A 173 -34.03 24.42 -9.71
CA ALA A 173 -34.76 25.60 -9.23
C ALA A 173 -35.79 26.07 -10.27
N TYR A 174 -35.40 26.11 -11.55
CA TYR A 174 -36.33 26.46 -12.63
C TYR A 174 -37.50 25.48 -12.73
N GLN A 175 -37.24 24.17 -12.68
CA GLN A 175 -38.28 23.14 -12.71
C GLN A 175 -39.19 23.23 -11.48
N GLN A 176 -38.65 23.49 -10.29
CA GLN A 176 -39.44 23.65 -9.07
C GLN A 176 -40.47 24.79 -9.21
N VAL A 177 -40.04 25.94 -9.74
CA VAL A 177 -40.92 27.09 -10.00
C VAL A 177 -41.98 26.74 -11.04
N GLN A 178 -41.59 26.06 -12.14
CA GLN A 178 -42.54 25.61 -13.18
C GLN A 178 -43.62 24.67 -12.63
N HIS A 179 -43.29 23.88 -11.61
CA HIS A 179 -44.23 22.96 -10.96
C HIS A 179 -44.98 23.58 -9.76
N ASN A 180 -44.84 24.89 -9.50
CA ASN A 180 -45.43 25.59 -8.36
C ASN A 180 -45.18 24.88 -7.02
N LYS A 181 -44.01 24.26 -6.85
CA LYS A 181 -43.65 23.54 -5.62
C LYS A 181 -42.93 24.51 -4.67
N GLU A 182 -43.63 24.92 -3.62
CA GLU A 182 -43.12 25.91 -2.66
C GLU A 182 -41.94 25.36 -1.83
N ASP A 183 -42.08 24.16 -1.27
CA ASP A 183 -41.06 23.54 -0.44
C ASP A 183 -40.39 22.35 -1.14
N ALA A 184 -39.06 22.38 -1.25
CA ALA A 184 -38.25 21.29 -1.81
C ALA A 184 -37.60 20.40 -0.73
N TRP A 185 -37.85 20.67 0.55
CA TRP A 185 -37.28 19.92 1.66
C TRP A 185 -37.72 18.45 1.66
N ILE A 186 -36.74 17.56 1.82
CA ILE A 186 -36.95 16.12 1.93
C ILE A 186 -36.17 15.62 3.14
N GLU A 187 -36.86 15.48 4.26
CA GLU A 187 -36.29 15.17 5.58
C GLU A 187 -35.31 13.98 5.55
N HIS A 188 -35.73 12.86 4.97
CA HIS A 188 -34.93 11.64 4.94
C HIS A 188 -33.64 11.78 4.13
N ASP A 189 -33.65 12.60 3.07
CA ASP A 189 -32.47 12.85 2.25
C ASP A 189 -31.45 13.74 2.97
N VAL A 190 -31.95 14.71 3.75
CA VAL A 190 -31.12 15.57 4.60
C VAL A 190 -30.43 14.72 5.67
N TRP A 191 -31.19 13.96 6.47
CA TRP A 191 -30.60 13.08 7.49
C TRP A 191 -29.55 12.13 6.94
N ARG A 192 -29.84 11.51 5.80
CA ARG A 192 -28.89 10.61 5.14
C ARG A 192 -27.59 11.34 4.82
N MET A 193 -27.66 12.53 4.20
CA MET A 193 -26.48 13.34 3.87
C MET A 193 -25.67 13.71 5.11
N GLU A 194 -26.32 14.28 6.13
CA GLU A 194 -25.64 14.75 7.35
C GLU A 194 -24.90 13.62 8.08
N ILE A 195 -25.54 12.45 8.20
CA ILE A 195 -24.96 11.29 8.90
C ILE A 195 -23.71 10.77 8.16
N TYR A 196 -23.80 10.43 6.87
CA TYR A 196 -22.64 9.80 6.21
C TYR A 196 -21.49 10.79 5.99
N VAL A 197 -21.76 12.08 5.83
CA VAL A 197 -20.71 13.11 5.73
C VAL A 197 -19.96 13.21 7.05
N SER A 198 -20.69 13.31 8.17
CA SER A 198 -20.09 13.41 9.50
C SER A 198 -19.25 12.17 9.83
N LEU A 199 -19.79 10.96 9.59
CA LEU A 199 -19.05 9.71 9.76
C LEU A 199 -17.81 9.63 8.87
N GLY A 200 -17.89 10.09 7.62
CA GLY A 200 -16.74 10.13 6.72
C GLY A 200 -15.62 11.05 7.21
N ILE A 201 -15.95 12.21 7.79
CA ILE A 201 -14.99 13.15 8.37
C ILE A 201 -14.30 12.52 9.58
N VAL A 202 -15.07 11.94 10.51
CA VAL A 202 -14.53 11.27 11.70
C VAL A 202 -13.65 10.08 11.29
N GLY A 203 -14.11 9.25 10.35
CA GLY A 203 -13.35 8.10 9.84
C GLY A 203 -12.02 8.53 9.21
N LEU A 204 -12.01 9.59 8.41
CA LEU A 204 -10.77 10.13 7.84
C LEU A 204 -9.81 10.67 8.92
N ALA A 205 -10.33 11.33 9.96
CA ALA A 205 -9.53 11.82 11.07
C ALA A 205 -8.86 10.67 11.83
N ILE A 206 -9.59 9.58 12.09
CA ILE A 206 -9.02 8.38 12.75
C ILE A 206 -7.96 7.74 11.85
N LEU A 207 -8.21 7.59 10.55
CA LEU A 207 -7.21 7.07 9.60
C LEU A 207 -5.94 7.93 9.56
N ALA A 208 -6.06 9.26 9.69
CA ALA A 208 -4.92 10.15 9.78
C ALA A 208 -4.10 9.89 11.05
N LEU A 209 -4.75 9.73 12.20
CA LEU A 209 -4.09 9.40 13.46
C LEU A 209 -3.34 8.06 13.37
N ASP A 210 -4.00 7.01 12.88
CA ASP A 210 -3.41 5.68 12.70
C ASP A 210 -2.21 5.68 11.74
N SER A 211 -2.20 6.56 10.75
CA SER A 211 -1.08 6.69 9.82
C SER A 211 0.16 7.32 10.47
N LEU A 212 -0.02 8.21 11.45
CA LEU A 212 1.03 8.99 12.11
C LEU A 212 1.64 8.26 13.31
N THR A 213 0.85 7.51 14.08
CA THR A 213 1.28 6.87 15.33
C THR A 213 1.82 5.45 15.15
N TRP A 214 2.41 5.09 14.00
CA TRP A 214 2.90 3.72 13.75
C TRP A 214 3.85 3.17 14.84
N ARG A 215 4.55 4.05 15.58
CA ARG A 215 5.40 3.65 16.72
C ARG A 215 4.60 3.26 17.98
N GLU A 216 3.42 3.84 18.19
CA GLU A 216 2.48 3.52 19.29
C GLU A 216 1.42 2.49 18.85
N PHE A 217 1.18 2.36 17.54
CA PHE A 217 0.27 1.37 16.96
C PHE A 217 0.70 -0.07 17.24
N HIS A 218 2.01 -0.33 17.35
CA HIS A 218 2.50 -1.64 17.81
C HIS A 218 2.02 -1.97 19.24
N TYR A 219 1.81 -0.96 20.09
CA TYR A 219 1.30 -1.16 21.45
C TYR A 219 -0.22 -1.43 21.45
N ILE A 220 -0.98 -0.71 20.63
CA ILE A 220 -2.44 -0.82 20.50
C ILE A 220 -2.84 -2.11 19.75
N GLN A 221 -2.10 -2.50 18.72
CA GLN A 221 -2.34 -3.71 17.93
C GLN A 221 -2.04 -5.00 18.72
N VAL A 222 -1.12 -4.94 19.69
CA VAL A 222 -0.82 -6.05 20.61
C VAL A 222 -1.86 -6.16 21.75
N HIS A 223 -2.50 -5.05 22.15
CA HIS A 223 -3.48 -5.02 23.26
C HIS A 223 -4.97 -4.97 22.84
N GLY A 224 -5.27 -4.94 21.54
CA GLY A 224 -6.48 -5.53 20.96
C GLY A 224 -7.85 -5.02 21.43
N ARG A 225 -8.09 -3.71 21.50
CA ARG A 225 -9.44 -3.21 21.84
C ARG A 225 -10.09 -2.14 20.95
N ILE A 226 -9.41 -1.50 19.99
CA ILE A 226 -9.98 -0.29 19.33
C ILE A 226 -10.04 -0.37 17.78
N ASN A 227 -9.45 -1.39 17.13
CA ASN A 227 -9.25 -1.37 15.68
C ASN A 227 -10.45 -1.82 14.80
N PHE A 228 -11.61 -2.11 15.39
CA PHE A 228 -12.81 -2.49 14.63
C PHE A 228 -13.72 -1.31 14.23
N LEU A 229 -13.47 -0.10 14.75
CA LEU A 229 -14.31 1.07 14.51
C LEU A 229 -14.01 1.81 13.19
N THR A 230 -12.90 1.48 12.53
CA THR A 230 -12.45 2.14 11.29
C THR A 230 -12.82 1.41 9.99
N LEU A 231 -13.40 0.20 10.08
CA LEU A 231 -13.83 -0.56 8.90
C LEU A 231 -15.27 -0.24 8.49
#